data_AF-A0A4P8WJN1-F1
#
_entry.id   AF-A0A4P8WJN1-F1
#
_cell.length_a   1.000
_cell.length_b   1.000
_cell.length_c   1.000
_cell.angle_alpha   90.00
_cell.angle_beta   90.00
_cell.angle_gamma   90.00
#
_symmetry.space_group_name_H-M   'P 1'
#
loop_
_entity.id
_entity.type
_entity.pdbx_description
1 polymer ?
#
loop_
_entity_poly.entity_id
_entity_poly.type
_entity_poly.pdbx_seq_one_letter_code
_entity_poly.pdbx_strand_id
1 'polypeptide(L)'
;MTDVKLSRVESVLADLEYPVTNERAATELGETTLLLADGERNLGALIEQSGSDRFESVDDLESELHNVLPREAVGEPYQSEGEG
;
A
#
# COMPACT_ATOMS: atom_id res chain seq x y z
N MET A 1 6.46 1.68 15.62
CA MET A 1 6.86 2.11 14.26
C MET A 1 7.44 0.91 13.56
N THR A 2 6.71 0.40 12.58
CA THR A 2 7.07 -0.79 11.79
C THR A 2 7.33 -0.34 10.36
N ASP A 3 8.48 -0.64 9.79
CA ASP A 3 8.78 -0.33 8.39
C ASP A 3 8.54 -1.54 7.47
N VAL A 4 7.87 -1.31 6.34
CA VAL A 4 7.58 -2.35 5.35
C VAL A 4 7.82 -1.82 3.94
N LYS A 5 8.45 -2.63 3.09
CA LYS A 5 8.62 -2.29 1.67
C LYS A 5 7.33 -2.54 0.91
N LEU A 6 7.08 -1.74 -0.14
CA LEU A 6 5.91 -1.95 -1.02
C LEU A 6 5.80 -3.40 -1.51
N SER A 7 6.90 -4.02 -1.95
CA SER A 7 6.91 -5.44 -2.38
C SER A 7 6.57 -6.46 -1.28
N ARG A 8 6.45 -6.04 -0.02
CA ARG A 8 6.09 -6.88 1.13
C ARG A 8 4.84 -6.37 1.86
N VAL A 9 4.21 -5.31 1.36
CA VAL A 9 3.05 -4.69 2.00
C VAL A 9 1.88 -5.67 2.08
N GLU A 10 1.71 -6.50 1.05
CA GLU A 10 0.68 -7.56 0.97
C GLU A 10 0.60 -8.39 2.26
N SER A 11 1.74 -8.77 2.85
CA SER A 11 1.77 -9.57 4.08
C SER A 11 1.25 -8.82 5.29
N VAL A 12 1.38 -7.49 5.33
CA VAL A 12 0.86 -6.64 6.41
C VAL A 12 -0.64 -6.42 6.20
N LEU A 13 -1.05 -6.20 4.95
CA LEU A 13 -2.45 -6.07 4.59
C LEU A 13 -3.22 -7.37 4.89
N ALA A 14 -2.64 -8.53 4.60
CA ALA A 14 -3.20 -9.86 4.88
C ALA A 14 -3.38 -10.19 6.36
N ASP A 15 -2.73 -9.44 7.27
CA ASP A 15 -2.92 -9.61 8.71
C ASP A 15 -4.23 -8.97 9.22
N LEU A 16 -4.85 -8.10 8.41
CA LEU A 16 -6.11 -7.44 8.76
C LEU A 16 -7.32 -8.39 8.67
N GLU A 17 -8.31 -8.16 9.53
CA GLU A 17 -9.58 -8.90 9.49
C GLU A 17 -10.52 -8.30 8.44
N TYR A 18 -10.64 -8.99 7.31
CA TYR A 18 -11.57 -8.61 6.24
C TYR A 18 -13.00 -9.11 6.50
N PRO A 19 -14.02 -8.30 6.16
CA PRO A 19 -13.90 -7.04 5.42
C PRO A 19 -13.70 -5.84 6.37
N VAL A 20 -12.70 -4.99 6.10
CA VAL A 20 -12.20 -3.93 6.99
C VAL A 20 -12.57 -2.54 6.47
N THR A 21 -12.99 -1.62 7.35
CA THR A 21 -13.29 -0.24 6.96
C THR A 21 -12.02 0.58 6.78
N ASN A 22 -12.10 1.63 5.98
CA ASN A 22 -10.99 2.55 5.74
C ASN A 22 -10.40 3.09 7.04
N GLU A 23 -11.23 3.68 7.90
CA GLU A 23 -10.82 4.23 9.20
C GLU A 23 -10.13 3.18 10.09
N ARG A 24 -10.61 1.93 10.05
CA ARG A 24 -10.04 0.83 10.83
C ARG A 24 -8.66 0.47 10.28
N ALA A 25 -8.56 0.20 8.99
CA ALA A 25 -7.29 -0.12 8.33
C ALA A 25 -6.27 1.01 8.51
N ALA A 26 -6.69 2.26 8.36
CA ALA A 26 -5.87 3.43 8.61
C ALA A 26 -5.33 3.51 10.04
N THR A 27 -6.16 3.18 11.03
CA THR A 27 -5.76 3.18 12.44
C THR A 27 -4.74 2.07 12.72
N GLU A 28 -5.02 0.83 12.27
CA GLU A 28 -4.14 -0.32 12.49
C GLU A 28 -2.81 -0.16 11.75
N LEU A 29 -2.83 0.41 10.54
CA LEU A 29 -1.65 0.65 9.71
C LEU A 29 -1.00 2.02 9.96
N GLY A 30 -1.56 2.85 10.84
CA GLY A 30 -1.07 4.19 11.14
C GLY A 30 0.30 4.21 11.82
N GLU A 31 0.69 3.08 12.44
CA GLU A 31 2.03 2.90 13.00
C GLU A 31 3.04 2.30 12.01
N THR A 32 2.59 2.00 10.79
CA THR A 32 3.39 1.36 9.74
C THR A 32 3.86 2.38 8.71
N THR A 33 5.15 2.36 8.42
CA THR A 33 5.80 3.18 7.40
C THR A 33 6.06 2.34 6.16
N LEU A 34 5.47 2.76 5.04
CA LEU A 34 5.69 2.21 3.72
C LEU A 34 6.97 2.79 3.11
N LEU A 35 7.94 1.92 2.84
CA LEU A 35 9.17 2.24 2.14
C LEU A 35 8.96 2.09 0.62
N LEU A 36 9.15 3.19 -0.09
CA LEU A 36 8.98 3.38 -1.53
C LEU A 36 10.33 3.65 -2.19
N ALA A 37 10.37 3.65 -3.52
CA ALA A 37 11.59 3.97 -4.26
C ALA A 37 12.00 5.46 -4.13
N ASP A 38 11.01 6.34 -4.02
CA ASP A 38 11.19 7.80 -3.90
C ASP A 38 11.39 8.26 -2.44
N GLY A 39 11.11 7.40 -1.45
CA GLY A 39 11.21 7.75 -0.03
C GLY A 39 10.33 6.88 0.85
N GLU A 40 9.80 7.45 1.93
CA GLU A 40 8.93 6.75 2.87
C GLU A 40 7.63 7.51 3.09
N ARG A 41 6.54 6.78 3.32
CA ARG A 41 5.19 7.34 3.56
C ARG A 41 4.50 6.55 4.65
N ASN A 42 3.61 7.19 5.40
CA ASN A 42 2.79 6.48 6.38
C ASN A 42 1.71 5.66 5.66
N LEU A 43 1.63 4.36 5.97
CA LEU A 43 0.70 3.47 5.29
C LEU A 43 -0.75 3.81 5.66
N GLY A 44 -1.06 4.03 6.93
CA GLY A 44 -2.39 4.43 7.38
C GLY A 44 -2.90 5.69 6.68
N ALA A 45 -2.06 6.72 6.56
CA ALA A 45 -2.40 7.97 5.87
C ALA A 45 -2.63 7.81 4.36
N LEU A 46 -2.04 6.79 3.72
CA LEU A 46 -2.34 6.46 2.33
C LEU A 46 -3.70 5.78 2.20
N ILE A 47 -4.04 4.92 3.16
CA ILE A 47 -5.36 4.29 3.22
C ILE A 47 -6.45 5.33 3.48
N GLU A 48 -6.26 6.28 4.40
CA GLU A 48 -7.23 7.38 4.61
C GLU A 48 -7.45 8.26 3.38
N GLN A 49 -6.46 8.32 2.48
CA GLN A 49 -6.57 9.04 1.21
C GLN A 49 -7.22 8.21 0.10
N SER A 50 -7.35 6.89 0.26
CA SER A 50 -8.11 6.06 -0.69
C SER A 50 -9.57 6.50 -0.70
N GLY A 51 -10.17 6.49 -1.89
CA GLY A 51 -11.58 6.83 -2.08
C GLY A 51 -12.56 5.74 -1.63
N SER A 52 -12.06 4.62 -1.12
CA SER A 52 -12.87 3.47 -0.72
C SER A 52 -13.25 3.53 0.76
N ASP A 53 -14.54 3.38 1.07
CA ASP A 53 -15.06 3.33 2.46
C ASP A 53 -14.69 2.03 3.18
N ARG A 54 -14.56 0.93 2.44
CA ARG A 54 -14.32 -0.41 2.98
C ARG A 54 -13.63 -1.28 1.95
N PHE A 55 -12.74 -2.14 2.42
CA PHE A 55 -12.05 -3.11 1.59
C PHE A 55 -12.60 -4.50 1.83
N GLU A 56 -12.91 -5.21 0.74
CA GLU A 56 -13.44 -6.57 0.83
C GLU A 56 -12.33 -7.63 0.99
N SER A 57 -11.12 -7.31 0.54
CA SER A 57 -9.98 -8.24 0.54
C SER A 57 -8.65 -7.49 0.50
N VAL A 58 -7.56 -8.23 0.68
CA VAL A 58 -6.18 -7.71 0.57
C VAL A 58 -5.94 -7.07 -0.79
N ASP A 59 -6.31 -7.77 -1.87
CA ASP A 59 -6.15 -7.31 -3.26
C ASP A 59 -6.89 -5.99 -3.52
N ASP A 60 -8.09 -5.85 -2.98
CA ASP A 60 -8.92 -4.65 -3.08
C ASP A 60 -8.24 -3.44 -2.41
N LEU A 61 -7.71 -3.64 -1.19
CA LEU A 61 -6.96 -2.62 -0.46
C LEU A 61 -5.64 -2.28 -1.14
N GLU A 62 -4.91 -3.28 -1.61
CA GLU A 62 -3.64 -3.10 -2.31
C GLU A 62 -3.82 -2.32 -3.63
N SER A 63 -4.85 -2.65 -4.41
CA SER A 63 -5.20 -1.93 -5.64
C SER A 63 -5.48 -0.45 -5.36
N GLU A 64 -6.25 -0.17 -4.31
CA GLU A 64 -6.56 1.20 -3.89
C GLU A 64 -5.31 1.95 -3.41
N LEU A 65 -4.43 1.29 -2.65
CA LEU A 65 -3.14 1.84 -2.26
C LEU A 65 -2.29 2.20 -3.49
N HIS A 66 -2.20 1.32 -4.48
CA HIS A 66 -1.50 1.58 -5.74
C HIS A 66 -2.13 2.73 -6.54
N ASN A 67 -3.43 2.96 -6.41
CA ASN A 67 -4.12 4.09 -7.05
C ASN A 67 -3.69 5.44 -6.44
N VAL A 68 -3.53 5.48 -5.12
CA VAL A 68 -3.10 6.68 -4.38
C VAL A 68 -1.60 6.95 -4.57
N LEU A 69 -0.80 5.90 -4.75
CA LEU A 69 0.64 6.03 -4.94
C LEU A 69 0.99 6.63 -6.31
N PRO A 70 1.88 7.64 -6.38
CA PRO A 70 2.37 8.13 -7.66
C PRO A 70 3.19 7.04 -8.36
N ARG A 71 3.05 6.93 -9.68
CA ARG A 71 3.78 5.96 -10.53
C ARG A 71 5.29 5.92 -10.29
N GLU A 72 5.88 7.03 -9.88
CA GLU A 72 7.32 7.17 -9.57
C GLU A 72 7.71 6.47 -8.25
N ALA A 73 6.78 6.35 -7.30
CA ALA A 73 7.02 5.74 -6.00
C ALA A 73 7.00 4.21 -6.02
N VAL A 74 6.33 3.62 -7.02
CA VAL A 74 6.19 2.16 -7.19
C VAL A 74 7.50 1.51 -7.69
N GLY A 75 8.48 2.33 -8.08
CA GLY A 75 9.71 1.90 -8.74
C GLY A 75 9.48 1.67 -10.23
N GLU A 76 10.47 1.98 -11.06
CA GLU A 76 10.36 1.78 -12.50
C GLU A 76 10.04 0.30 -12.79
N PRO A 77 9.07 0.01 -13.69
CA PRO A 77 8.94 -1.32 -14.23
C PRO A 77 10.20 -1.59 -15.06
N TYR A 78 11.22 -2.18 -14.45
CA TYR A 78 12.31 -2.82 -15.19
C TYR A 78 11.74 -4.05 -15.90
N GLN A 79 11.06 -3.80 -17.02
CA GLN A 79 11.11 -4.63 -18.21
C GLN A 79 11.64 -3.75 -19.35
N SER A 80 12.85 -3.25 -19.13
CA SER A 80 13.81 -3.19 -20.22
C SER A 80 14.18 -4.64 -20.53
N GLU A 81 13.41 -5.27 -21.41
CA GLU A 81 13.98 -6.27 -22.30
C GLU A 81 14.68 -5.49 -23.40
N GLY A 82 15.99 -5.22 -23.21
CA GLY A 82 16.92 -5.24 -24.34
C GLY A 82 16.88 -6.65 -24.96
N GLU A 83 17.24 -6.94 -26.20
CA GLU A 83 18.24 -6.44 -27.13
C GLU A 83 17.95 -7.20 -28.46
N GLY A 84 18.22 -6.57 -29.61
CA GLY A 84 18.49 -7.30 -30.88
C GLY A 84 17.38 -7.38 -31.92
#